data_AF-A0A0F3IHE8-F1
#
_entry.id   AF-A0A0F3IHE8-F1
#
_cell.length_a   1.000
_cell.length_b   1.000
_cell.length_c   1.000
_cell.angle_alpha   90.00
_cell.angle_beta   90.00
_cell.angle_gamma   90.00
#
_symmetry.space_group_name_H-M   'P 1'
#
loop_
_entity.id
_entity.type
_entity.pdbx_description
1 polymer ?
#
loop_
_entity_poly.entity_id
_entity_poly.type
_entity_poly.pdbx_seq_one_letter_code
_entity_poly.pdbx_strand_id
1 'polypeptide(L)' 'MSSVIVLFIVMLVIAAAAFAPLGFFIYRFNQNSDQPLGEVQHGDHPSAINDFAESVIKFVQSRLGKK' A
#
# COMPACT_ATOMS: atom_id res chain seq x y z
N MET A 1 32.05 7.04 0.21
CA MET A 1 30.96 7.62 -0.60
C MET A 1 29.96 6.55 -1.06
N SER A 2 30.34 5.60 -1.93
CA SER A 2 29.42 4.61 -2.52
C SER A 2 28.66 3.72 -1.51
N SER A 3 29.34 3.17 -0.50
CA SER A 3 28.70 2.31 0.51
C SER A 3 27.62 3.02 1.35
N VAL A 4 27.81 4.31 1.66
CA VAL A 4 26.86 5.11 2.44
C VAL A 4 25.60 5.40 1.62
N ILE A 5 25.75 5.62 0.31
CA ILE A 5 24.62 5.85 -0.61
C ILE A 5 23.74 4.61 -0.70
N VAL A 6 24.34 3.42 -0.82
CA VAL A 6 23.59 2.16 -0.85
C VAL A 6 22.85 1.94 0.47
N LEU A 7 23.51 2.17 1.61
CA LEU A 7 22.90 2.06 2.93
C LEU A 7 21.69 3.00 3.08
N PHE A 8 21.83 4.24 2.63
CA PHE A 8 20.76 5.25 2.64
C PHE A 8 19.56 4.82 1.79
N ILE A 9 19.79 4.31 0.57
CA ILE A 9 18.72 3.84 -0.31
C ILE A 9 17.99 2.64 0.30
N VAL A 10 18.71 1.67 0.87
CA VAL A 10 18.10 0.51 1.52
C VAL A 10 17.25 0.92 2.72
N MET A 11 17.74 1.84 3.55
CA MET A 11 16.95 2.39 4.66
C MET A 11 15.67 3.09 4.17
N LEU A 12 15.76 3.84 3.08
CA LEU A 12 14.61 4.55 2.51
C LEU A 12 13.55 3.55 1.99
N VAL A 13 13.98 2.48 1.31
CA VAL A 13 13.08 1.42 0.84
C VAL A 13 12.37 0.72 2.01
N ILE A 14 13.12 0.36 3.06
CA ILE A 14 12.55 -0.28 4.25
C ILE A 14 11.59 0.67 4.97
N ALA A 15 11.95 1.94 5.13
CA ALA A 15 11.08 2.93 5.73
C ALA A 15 9.79 3.11 4.93
N ALA A 16 9.88 3.28 3.61
CA ALA A 16 8.73 3.40 2.74
C ALA A 16 7.82 2.16 2.83
N ALA A 17 8.38 0.95 2.85
CA ALA A 17 7.61 -0.29 3.01
C ALA A 17 6.92 -0.39 4.37
N ALA A 18 7.57 0.03 5.45
CA ALA A 18 7.01 0.01 6.80
C ALA A 18 5.94 1.10 7.02
N PHE A 19 6.13 2.29 6.45
CA PHE A 19 5.22 3.42 6.61
C PHE A 19 4.10 3.46 5.55
N ALA A 20 4.22 2.76 4.43
CA ALA A 20 3.17 2.71 3.42
C ALA A 20 1.82 2.18 3.96
N PRO A 21 1.76 1.08 4.75
CA PRO A 21 0.52 0.65 5.39
C PRO A 21 -0.04 1.71 6.33
N LEU A 22 0.80 2.33 7.16
CA LEU A 22 0.39 3.38 8.11
C LEU A 22 -0.20 4.60 7.39
N GLY A 23 0.47 5.07 6.32
CA GLY A 23 -0.01 6.18 5.51
C GLY A 23 -1.32 5.85 4.79
N PHE A 24 -1.47 4.61 4.30
CA PHE A 24 -2.72 4.13 3.70
C PHE A 24 -3.87 4.12 4.72
N PHE A 25 -3.62 3.63 5.93
CA PHE A 25 -4.62 3.69 7.01
C PHE A 25 -5.03 5.12 7.32
N ILE A 26 -4.08 6.04 7.53
CA ILE A 26 -4.38 7.44 7.84
C ILE A 26 -5.20 8.10 6.72
N TYR A 27 -4.80 7.91 5.45
CA TYR A 27 -5.53 8.41 4.30
C TYR A 27 -6.97 7.89 4.27
N ARG A 28 -7.15 6.58 4.50
CA ARG A 28 -8.47 5.94 4.53
C ARG A 28 -9.33 6.45 5.67
N PHE A 29 -8.78 6.60 6.88
CA PHE A 29 -9.52 7.13 8.03
C PHE A 29 -9.96 8.58 7.83
N ASN A 30 -9.11 9.41 7.22
CA ASN A 30 -9.44 10.81 6.96
C ASN A 30 -10.54 10.95 5.88
N GLN A 31 -10.50 10.14 4.83
CA GLN A 31 -11.53 10.18 3.78
C GLN A 31 -12.89 9.58 4.19
N ASN A 32 -12.94 8.85 5.30
CA ASN A 32 -14.08 7.99 5.62
C ASN A 32 -14.49 8.11 7.10
N SER A 33 -14.26 9.28 7.70
CA SER A 33 -14.45 9.59 9.12
C SER A 33 -15.86 9.38 9.69
N ASP A 34 -16.81 8.87 8.91
CA ASP A 34 -18.13 8.46 9.41
C ASP A 34 -18.21 6.98 9.85
N GLN A 35 -17.22 6.12 9.57
CA GLN A 35 -17.22 4.75 10.12
C GLN A 35 -15.81 4.18 10.36
N PRO A 36 -15.35 4.07 11.63
CA PRO A 36 -13.95 3.82 11.96
C PRO A 36 -13.45 2.44 11.55
N LEU A 37 -14.29 1.43 11.56
CA LEU A 37 -14.05 0.13 10.94
C LEU A 37 -15.45 -0.33 10.56
N GLY A 38 -15.80 -0.25 9.27
CA GLY A 38 -17.06 -0.78 8.76
C GLY A 38 -17.24 -2.19 9.30
N GLU A 39 -18.44 -2.47 9.81
CA GLU A 39 -18.83 -3.75 10.40
C GLU A 39 -18.27 -4.90 9.56
N VAL A 40 -17.90 -5.99 10.23
CA VAL A 40 -17.31 -7.19 9.62
C VAL A 40 -18.28 -7.79 8.59
N GLN A 41 -18.37 -7.17 7.41
CA GLN A 41 -19.43 -7.37 6.44
C GLN A 41 -19.05 -8.54 5.54
N HIS A 42 -19.84 -9.60 5.67
CA HIS A 42 -19.75 -10.83 4.92
C HIS A 42 -19.82 -10.60 3.41
N GLY A 43 -19.01 -11.37 2.69
CA GLY A 43 -19.41 -11.95 1.40
C GLY A 43 -19.18 -11.10 0.16
N ASP A 44 -19.90 -10.00 -0.01
CA ASP A 44 -20.21 -9.53 -1.38
C ASP A 44 -20.21 -8.00 -1.59
N HIS A 45 -19.42 -7.24 -0.83
CA HIS A 45 -19.22 -5.80 -1.10
C HIS A 45 -17.88 -5.52 -1.78
N PRO A 46 -17.81 -4.67 -2.84
CA PRO A 46 -16.59 -4.31 -3.52
C PRO A 46 -15.64 -3.65 -2.52
N SER A 47 -14.67 -4.43 -2.06
CA SER A 47 -13.71 -4.00 -1.06
C SER A 47 -12.68 -3.16 -1.80
N ALA A 48 -12.71 -1.84 -1.59
CA ALA A 48 -11.73 -0.92 -2.17
C ALA A 48 -10.28 -1.34 -1.85
N ILE A 49 -10.07 -2.12 -0.78
CA ILE A 49 -8.79 -2.76 -0.43
C ILE A 49 -8.44 -3.87 -1.43
N ASN A 50 -9.39 -4.73 -1.80
CA ASN A 50 -9.20 -5.75 -2.81
C ASN A 50 -8.94 -5.12 -4.18
N ASP A 51 -9.70 -4.11 -4.59
CA ASP A 51 -9.51 -3.43 -5.87
C ASP A 51 -8.18 -2.67 -5.94
N PHE A 52 -7.76 -2.04 -4.84
CA PHE A 52 -6.45 -1.39 -4.75
C PHE A 52 -5.32 -2.41 -4.73
N ALA A 53 -5.45 -3.50 -3.98
CA ALA A 53 -4.47 -4.59 -3.99
C ALA A 53 -4.35 -5.21 -5.38
N GLU A 54 -5.47 -5.48 -6.05
CA GLU A 54 -5.50 -6.01 -7.42
C GLU A 54 -4.89 -5.03 -8.41
N SER A 55 -5.15 -3.72 -8.25
CA SER A 55 -4.54 -2.66 -9.07
C SER A 55 -3.03 -2.56 -8.86
N VAL A 56 -2.55 -2.60 -7.62
CA VAL A 56 -1.12 -2.58 -7.29
C VAL A 56 -0.43 -3.84 -7.81
N ILE A 57 -1.05 -5.01 -7.65
CA ILE A 57 -0.55 -6.28 -8.17
C ILE A 57 -0.49 -6.25 -9.70
N LYS A 58 -1.54 -5.80 -10.39
CA LYS A 58 -1.55 -5.62 -11.85
C LYS A 58 -0.52 -4.60 -12.31
N PHE A 59 -0.34 -3.51 -11.59
CA PHE A 59 0.67 -2.51 -11.90
C PHE A 59 2.08 -3.09 -11.80
N VAL A 60 2.39 -3.81 -10.71
CA VAL A 60 3.67 -4.49 -10.51
C VAL A 60 3.88 -5.59 -11.56
N GLN A 61 2.87 -6.42 -11.85
CA GLN A 61 2.93 -7.43 -12.92
C GLN A 61 3.13 -6.80 -14.30
N SER A 62 2.45 -5.70 -14.63
CA SER A 62 2.61 -5.03 -15.93
C SER A 62 4.00 -4.43 -16.15
N ARG A 63 4.68 -4.06 -15.06
CA ARG A 63 6.05 -3.52 -15.07
C ARG A 63 7.12 -4.61 -15.08
N LEU A 64 6.86 -5.76 -14.46
CA LEU A 64 7.80 -6.91 -14.39
C LEU A 64 7.61 -7.92 -15.53
N GLY A 65 6.38 -8.08 -16.05
CA GLY A 65 6.03 -9.00 -17.12
C GLY A 65 6.32 -8.49 -18.53
N LYS A 66 6.85 -7.26 -18.68
CA LYS A 66 7.43 -6.79 -19.94
C LYS A 66 8.87 -7.27 -20.03
N LYS A 67 9.05 -8.56 -20.35
CA LYS A 67 10.28 -9.10 -20.90
C LYS A 67 9.95 -10.07 -22.03
#